data_AF-A0A2V5NPP6-F1
#
_entry.id   AF-A0A2V5NPP6-F1
#
_cell.length_a   1.000
_cell.length_b   1.000
_cell.length_c   1.000
_cell.angle_alpha   90.00
_cell.angle_beta   90.00
_cell.angle_gamma   90.00
#
_symmetry.space_group_name_H-M   'P 1'
#
loop_
_entity.id
_entity.type
_entity.pdbx_description
1 polymer ?
#
loop_
_entity_poly.entity_id
_entity_poly.type
_entity_poly.pdbx_seq_one_letter_code
_entity_poly.pdbx_strand_id
1 'polypeptide(L)'
;MSSSLTLLVTPNSKGVFWNKRTSDGMMKSIDYFIRAIEKHPAYALAYAGLADAYAILPNYSQTAWNESYPRARAAILKALELDDNVAEAHIALANLKLWNDWAQGAEEEFKRGIALSPSYATGHHWYSIYLSAMGRPQEAIEEMTKAQEFDPFSLIIDTELGLPYLYAHQYDQAIAHFQKAIEMDPSFAFAHFALAEAYD
;
A
#
# COMPACT_ATOMS: atom_id res chain seq x y z
N MET A 1 32.35 -10.59 11.76
CA MET A 1 31.75 -9.32 11.30
C MET A 1 30.74 -9.59 10.18
N SER A 2 29.60 -10.22 10.50
CA SER A 2 28.55 -10.54 9.52
C SER A 2 27.18 -10.65 10.19
N SER A 3 26.71 -9.58 10.83
CA SER A 3 25.39 -9.56 11.49
C SER A 3 24.60 -8.26 11.33
N SER A 4 25.09 -7.29 10.54
CA SER A 4 24.39 -5.99 10.36
C SER A 4 23.70 -5.83 9.01
N LEU A 5 23.93 -6.72 8.04
CA LEU A 5 23.36 -6.64 6.69
C LEU A 5 22.11 -7.50 6.48
N THR A 6 21.87 -8.50 7.32
CA THR A 6 20.69 -9.37 7.24
C THR A 6 19.40 -8.67 7.71
N LEU A 7 19.51 -7.65 8.57
CA LEU A 7 18.37 -6.87 9.08
C LEU A 7 17.81 -5.86 8.07
N LEU A 8 18.61 -5.41 7.10
CA LEU A 8 18.19 -4.41 6.11
C LEU A 8 17.36 -4.99 4.95
N VAL A 9 17.28 -6.32 4.83
CA VAL A 9 16.59 -7.03 3.73
C VAL A 9 15.41 -7.87 4.26
N THR A 10 14.98 -7.63 5.50
CA THR A 10 13.79 -8.29 6.05
C THR A 10 12.51 -7.60 5.58
N PRO A 11 11.38 -8.31 5.47
CA PRO A 11 10.06 -7.71 5.24
C PRO A 11 9.76 -6.52 6.18
N ASN A 12 10.33 -6.52 7.39
CA ASN A 12 10.16 -5.46 8.38
C ASN A 12 10.87 -4.14 8.06
N SER A 13 12.02 -4.13 7.36
CA SER A 13 12.65 -2.86 6.95
C SER A 13 11.93 -2.22 5.75
N LYS A 14 11.25 -3.04 4.93
CA LYS A 14 10.45 -2.62 3.77
C LYS A 14 9.22 -1.80 4.20
N GLY A 15 8.48 -2.28 5.21
CA GLY A 15 7.31 -1.58 5.76
C GLY A 15 7.66 -0.21 6.37
N VAL A 16 8.82 -0.06 7.00
CA VAL A 16 9.18 1.19 7.71
C VAL A 16 9.40 2.39 6.78
N PHE A 17 9.95 2.20 5.57
CA PHE A 17 10.15 3.31 4.62
C PHE A 17 8.93 3.51 3.70
N TRP A 18 8.22 2.43 3.39
CA TRP A 18 6.94 2.46 2.68
C TRP A 18 5.85 3.17 3.48
N ASN A 19 5.70 2.85 4.76
CA ASN A 19 4.66 3.42 5.63
C ASN A 19 4.90 4.91 5.95
N LYS A 20 6.13 5.40 5.78
CA LYS A 20 6.44 6.83 5.93
C LYS A 20 5.89 7.69 4.80
N ARG A 21 5.63 7.11 3.63
CA ARG A 21 5.03 7.81 2.48
C ARG A 21 5.72 9.15 2.18
N THR A 22 7.06 9.13 2.10
CA THR A 22 7.88 10.29 1.72
C THR A 22 8.71 9.99 0.48
N SER A 23 9.09 11.02 -0.29
CA SER A 23 10.00 10.89 -1.45
C SER A 23 11.25 10.06 -1.12
N ASP A 24 11.95 10.45 -0.06
CA ASP A 24 13.17 9.79 0.40
C ASP A 24 12.93 8.34 0.84
N GLY A 25 11.77 8.07 1.47
CA GLY A 25 11.37 6.72 1.85
C GLY A 25 11.15 5.83 0.63
N MET A 26 10.43 6.32 -0.38
CA MET A 26 10.15 5.58 -1.61
C MET A 26 11.43 5.32 -2.41
N MET A 27 12.29 6.33 -2.57
CA MET A 27 13.56 6.18 -3.29
C MET A 27 14.49 5.16 -2.61
N LYS A 28 14.56 5.15 -1.27
CA LYS A 28 15.33 4.14 -0.53
C LYS A 28 14.73 2.74 -0.68
N SER A 29 13.41 2.63 -0.63
CA SER A 29 12.71 1.35 -0.85
C SER A 29 13.06 0.76 -2.23
N ILE A 30 13.00 1.58 -3.28
CA ILE A 30 13.38 1.21 -4.65
C ILE A 30 14.84 0.72 -4.70
N ASP A 31 15.79 1.47 -4.14
CA ASP A 31 17.22 1.07 -4.09
C ASP A 31 17.41 -0.29 -3.40
N TYR A 32 16.72 -0.54 -2.29
CA TYR A 32 16.81 -1.82 -1.59
C TYR A 32 16.26 -2.98 -2.42
N PHE A 33 15.13 -2.79 -3.10
CA PHE A 33 14.57 -3.82 -3.97
C PHE A 33 15.47 -4.11 -5.17
N ILE A 34 16.02 -3.08 -5.82
CA ILE A 34 16.97 -3.24 -6.93
C ILE A 34 18.17 -4.06 -6.48
N ARG A 35 18.80 -3.73 -5.34
CA ARG A 35 19.94 -4.49 -4.81
C ARG A 35 19.59 -5.92 -4.43
N ALA A 36 18.36 -6.16 -3.94
CA ALA A 36 17.90 -7.51 -3.64
C ALA A 36 17.75 -8.34 -4.93
N ILE A 37 17.22 -7.73 -5.99
CA ILE A 37 17.06 -8.33 -7.31
C ILE A 37 18.43 -8.60 -7.97
N GLU A 38 19.37 -7.67 -7.88
CA GLU A 38 20.73 -7.85 -8.42
C GLU A 38 21.44 -9.06 -7.80
N LYS A 39 21.23 -9.30 -6.50
CA LYS A 39 21.79 -10.46 -5.79
C LYS A 39 21.00 -11.74 -6.05
N HIS A 40 19.68 -11.62 -6.19
CA HIS A 40 18.76 -12.74 -6.36
C HIS A 40 17.73 -12.43 -7.45
N PRO A 41 18.08 -12.62 -8.75
CA PRO A 41 17.21 -12.25 -9.87
C PRO A 41 15.89 -13.03 -9.96
N ALA A 42 15.76 -14.13 -9.22
CA ALA A 42 14.53 -14.92 -9.12
C ALA A 42 13.67 -14.56 -7.90
N TYR A 43 13.98 -13.49 -7.17
CA TYR A 43 13.27 -13.11 -5.96
C TYR A 43 11.95 -12.36 -6.27
N ALA A 44 10.90 -13.12 -6.59
CA ALA A 44 9.59 -12.59 -6.99
C ALA A 44 9.02 -11.52 -6.03
N LEU A 45 9.10 -11.74 -4.72
CA LEU A 45 8.65 -10.77 -3.71
C LEU A 45 9.41 -9.44 -3.74
N ALA A 46 10.68 -9.42 -4.16
CA ALA A 46 11.41 -8.17 -4.35
C ALA A 46 10.90 -7.38 -5.55
N TYR A 47 10.50 -8.06 -6.63
CA TYR A 47 9.84 -7.42 -7.76
C TYR A 47 8.44 -6.89 -7.39
N ALA A 48 7.66 -7.63 -6.59
CA ALA A 48 6.36 -7.14 -6.10
C ALA A 48 6.51 -5.86 -5.26
N GLY A 49 7.45 -5.85 -4.31
CA GLY A 49 7.71 -4.65 -3.52
C GLY A 49 8.28 -3.48 -4.33
N LEU A 50 9.11 -3.76 -5.36
CA LEU A 50 9.56 -2.73 -6.31
C LEU A 50 8.39 -2.12 -7.08
N ALA A 51 7.42 -2.95 -7.48
CA ALA A 51 6.22 -2.49 -8.14
C ALA A 51 5.39 -1.56 -7.26
N ASP A 52 5.13 -1.95 -6.01
CA ASP A 52 4.43 -1.12 -5.04
C ASP A 52 5.13 0.25 -4.89
N ALA A 53 6.46 0.23 -4.70
CA ALA A 53 7.30 1.43 -4.60
C ALA A 53 7.10 2.37 -5.80
N TYR A 54 7.13 1.85 -7.03
CA TYR A 54 6.87 2.65 -8.22
C TYR A 54 5.41 3.08 -8.36
N ALA A 55 4.44 2.28 -7.93
CA ALA A 55 3.03 2.57 -8.10
C ALA A 55 2.60 3.84 -7.35
N ILE A 56 3.19 4.13 -6.19
CA ILE A 56 2.84 5.32 -5.40
C ILE A 56 3.91 6.42 -5.42
N LEU A 57 5.08 6.19 -6.03
CA LEU A 57 6.17 7.18 -6.10
C LEU A 57 5.69 8.56 -6.60
N PRO A 58 4.81 8.68 -7.62
CA PRO A 58 4.32 9.99 -8.07
C PRO A 58 3.52 10.77 -7.03
N ASN A 59 2.89 10.10 -6.06
CA ASN A 59 2.15 10.78 -4.98
C ASN A 59 3.08 11.48 -3.98
N TYR A 60 4.35 11.07 -3.92
CA TYR A 60 5.28 11.48 -2.88
C TYR A 60 6.58 12.09 -3.43
N SER A 61 6.69 12.25 -4.75
CA SER A 61 7.88 12.77 -5.43
C SER A 61 7.49 13.59 -6.66
N GLN A 62 8.48 14.11 -7.38
CA GLN A 62 8.26 14.80 -8.65
C GLN A 62 8.27 13.85 -9.86
N THR A 63 8.38 12.53 -9.64
CA THR A 63 8.37 11.55 -10.73
C THR A 63 7.00 11.49 -11.40
N ALA A 64 6.98 11.59 -12.72
CA ALA A 64 5.73 11.57 -13.46
C ALA A 64 5.14 10.15 -13.55
N TRP A 65 3.81 10.07 -13.57
CA TRP A 65 3.07 8.82 -13.72
C TRP A 65 3.48 8.01 -14.96
N ASN A 66 3.70 8.68 -16.10
CA ASN A 66 4.14 8.04 -17.35
C ASN A 66 5.54 7.42 -17.27
N GLU A 67 6.34 7.79 -16.27
CA GLU A 67 7.66 7.23 -16.01
C GLU A 67 7.60 6.10 -14.98
N SER A 68 6.81 6.28 -13.92
CA SER A 68 6.71 5.32 -12.82
C SER A 68 5.85 4.10 -13.17
N TYR A 69 4.74 4.32 -13.87
CA TYR A 69 3.76 3.29 -14.17
C TYR A 69 4.32 2.14 -15.05
N PRO A 70 5.05 2.39 -16.15
CA PRO A 70 5.65 1.31 -16.92
C PRO A 70 6.63 0.47 -16.11
N ARG A 71 7.35 1.07 -15.14
CA ARG A 71 8.27 0.35 -14.26
C ARG A 71 7.52 -0.51 -13.23
N ALA A 72 6.46 0.02 -12.63
CA ALA A 72 5.58 -0.76 -11.76
C ALA A 72 5.03 -1.97 -12.51
N ARG A 73 4.47 -1.76 -13.71
CA ARG A 73 3.93 -2.83 -14.55
C ARG A 73 4.97 -3.89 -14.91
N ALA A 74 6.17 -3.47 -15.31
CA ALA A 74 7.24 -4.42 -15.65
C ALA A 74 7.65 -5.27 -14.44
N ALA A 75 7.74 -4.67 -13.26
CA ALA A 75 8.06 -5.38 -12.03
C ALA A 75 6.95 -6.35 -11.61
N ILE A 76 5.68 -5.97 -11.72
CA ILE A 76 4.51 -6.85 -11.46
C ILE A 76 4.57 -8.09 -12.36
N LEU A 77 4.70 -7.88 -13.67
CA LEU A 77 4.73 -8.97 -14.63
C LEU A 77 5.91 -9.90 -14.38
N LYS A 78 7.07 -9.35 -13.98
CA LYS A 78 8.22 -10.18 -13.63
C LYS A 78 8.01 -10.97 -12.34
N ALA A 79 7.36 -10.38 -11.33
CA ALA A 79 7.01 -11.07 -10.10
C ALA A 79 6.10 -12.28 -10.39
N LEU A 80 5.04 -12.08 -11.15
CA LEU A 80 4.07 -13.14 -11.52
C LEU A 80 4.69 -14.21 -12.45
N GLU A 81 5.60 -13.82 -13.35
CA GLU A 81 6.36 -14.77 -14.18
C GLU A 81 7.24 -15.70 -13.33
N LEU A 82 7.85 -15.15 -12.27
CA LEU A 82 8.71 -15.89 -11.36
C LEU A 82 7.93 -16.75 -10.37
N ASP A 83 6.83 -16.22 -9.82
CA ASP A 83 5.94 -16.90 -8.88
C ASP A 83 4.55 -16.24 -8.82
N ASP A 84 3.54 -16.93 -9.37
CA ASP A 84 2.12 -16.52 -9.37
C ASP A 84 1.40 -16.80 -8.02
N ASN A 85 2.14 -17.19 -6.97
CA ASN A 85 1.59 -17.32 -5.62
C ASN A 85 2.07 -16.20 -4.67
N VAL A 86 2.72 -15.16 -5.19
CA VAL A 86 3.08 -13.97 -4.42
C VAL A 86 1.86 -13.06 -4.29
N ALA A 87 1.28 -13.02 -3.08
CA ALA A 87 0.11 -12.21 -2.77
C ALA A 87 0.32 -10.73 -3.15
N GLU A 88 1.48 -10.16 -2.80
CA GLU A 88 1.85 -8.78 -3.07
C GLU A 88 1.84 -8.44 -4.57
N ALA A 89 2.17 -9.39 -5.45
CA ALA A 89 2.17 -9.16 -6.89
C ALA A 89 0.73 -9.02 -7.43
N HIS A 90 -0.21 -9.83 -6.93
CA HIS A 90 -1.62 -9.70 -7.27
C HIS A 90 -2.23 -8.40 -6.70
N ILE A 91 -1.90 -8.03 -5.46
CA ILE A 91 -2.34 -6.75 -4.88
C ILE A 91 -1.80 -5.55 -5.68
N ALA A 92 -0.52 -5.58 -6.07
CA ALA A 92 0.08 -4.55 -6.91
C ALA A 92 -0.59 -4.47 -8.29
N LEU A 93 -0.92 -5.62 -8.91
CA LEU A 93 -1.65 -5.67 -10.17
C LEU A 93 -3.07 -5.11 -10.04
N ALA A 94 -3.77 -5.45 -8.97
CA ALA A 94 -5.11 -4.95 -8.67
C ALA A 94 -5.11 -3.42 -8.53
N ASN A 95 -4.14 -2.88 -7.79
CA ASN A 95 -3.95 -1.44 -7.61
C ASN A 95 -3.64 -0.76 -8.96
N LEU A 96 -2.74 -1.33 -9.75
CA LEU A 96 -2.39 -0.84 -11.07
C LEU A 96 -3.64 -0.71 -11.98
N LYS A 97 -4.50 -1.73 -11.97
CA LYS A 97 -5.75 -1.79 -12.73
C LYS A 97 -6.78 -0.77 -12.26
N LEU A 98 -6.93 -0.57 -10.94
CA LEU A 98 -7.83 0.42 -10.37
C LEU A 98 -7.56 1.82 -10.95
N TRP A 99 -6.29 2.24 -10.95
CA TRP A 99 -5.94 3.61 -11.33
C TRP A 99 -5.76 3.85 -12.83
N ASN A 100 -5.64 2.81 -13.65
CA ASN A 100 -5.21 2.96 -15.06
C ASN A 100 -6.02 2.16 -16.08
N ASP A 101 -6.66 1.07 -15.66
CA ASP A 101 -7.40 0.17 -16.55
C ASP A 101 -8.90 0.17 -16.22
N TRP A 102 -9.42 1.31 -15.74
CA TRP A 102 -10.85 1.50 -15.44
C TRP A 102 -11.37 0.44 -14.45
N ALA A 103 -10.48 -0.04 -13.58
CA ALA A 103 -10.71 -1.07 -12.60
C ALA A 103 -11.11 -2.47 -13.16
N GLN A 104 -10.93 -2.72 -14.45
CA GLN A 104 -11.32 -4.01 -15.05
C GLN A 104 -10.48 -5.18 -14.52
N GLY A 105 -11.15 -6.12 -13.86
CA GLY A 105 -10.53 -7.29 -13.22
C GLY A 105 -9.73 -6.97 -11.95
N ALA A 106 -9.78 -5.72 -11.44
CA ALA A 106 -9.04 -5.36 -10.24
C ALA A 106 -9.50 -6.15 -9.01
N GLU A 107 -10.81 -6.35 -8.84
CA GLU A 107 -11.36 -7.10 -7.70
C GLU A 107 -10.93 -8.57 -7.68
N GLU A 108 -10.79 -9.20 -8.85
CA GLU A 108 -10.34 -10.59 -8.95
C GLU A 108 -8.90 -10.72 -8.43
N GLU A 109 -8.04 -9.77 -8.81
CA GLU A 109 -6.65 -9.71 -8.34
C GLU A 109 -6.56 -9.40 -6.85
N PHE A 110 -7.39 -8.48 -6.32
CA PHE A 110 -7.47 -8.23 -4.88
C PHE A 110 -7.85 -9.50 -4.11
N LYS A 111 -8.91 -10.18 -4.55
CA LYS A 111 -9.37 -11.44 -3.92
C LYS A 111 -8.32 -12.53 -4.02
N ARG A 112 -7.61 -12.63 -5.15
CA ARG A 112 -6.52 -13.60 -5.34
C ARG A 112 -5.36 -13.33 -4.37
N GLY A 113 -4.91 -12.08 -4.28
CA GLY A 113 -3.85 -11.68 -3.36
C GLY A 113 -4.21 -11.94 -1.88
N ILE A 114 -5.43 -11.57 -1.47
CA ILE A 114 -5.93 -11.84 -0.11
C ILE A 114 -6.07 -13.33 0.16
N ALA A 115 -6.53 -14.14 -0.81
CA ALA A 115 -6.62 -15.59 -0.63
C ALA A 115 -5.24 -16.25 -0.46
N LEU A 116 -4.21 -15.74 -1.14
CA LEU A 116 -2.83 -16.21 -1.00
C LEU A 116 -2.20 -15.78 0.34
N SER A 117 -2.53 -14.60 0.84
CA SER A 117 -2.05 -14.10 2.14
C SER A 117 -3.16 -13.35 2.89
N PRO A 118 -4.01 -14.07 3.66
CA PRO A 118 -5.16 -13.48 4.36
C PRO A 118 -4.79 -12.52 5.50
N SER A 119 -3.51 -12.48 5.90
CA SER A 119 -3.02 -11.56 6.94
C SER A 119 -2.24 -10.38 6.37
N TYR A 120 -2.29 -10.17 5.05
CA TYR A 120 -1.53 -9.10 4.41
C TYR A 120 -2.27 -7.76 4.55
N ALA A 121 -1.88 -7.00 5.59
CA ALA A 121 -2.50 -5.71 5.92
C ALA A 121 -2.60 -4.74 4.73
N THR A 122 -1.54 -4.63 3.92
CA THR A 122 -1.54 -3.74 2.74
C THR A 122 -2.50 -4.22 1.64
N GLY A 123 -2.71 -5.53 1.52
CA GLY A 123 -3.72 -6.10 0.60
C GLY A 123 -5.14 -5.70 0.99
N HIS A 124 -5.48 -5.87 2.26
CA HIS A 124 -6.75 -5.45 2.83
C HIS A 124 -6.98 -3.92 2.73
N HIS A 125 -5.94 -3.13 3.01
CA HIS A 125 -5.96 -1.68 2.85
C HIS A 125 -6.31 -1.29 1.41
N TRP A 126 -5.54 -1.74 0.41
CA TRP A 126 -5.81 -1.34 -0.97
C TRP A 126 -7.14 -1.87 -1.50
N TYR A 127 -7.58 -3.04 -1.05
CA TYR A 127 -8.89 -3.55 -1.40
C TYR A 127 -10.03 -2.69 -0.81
N SER A 128 -9.88 -2.19 0.41
CA SER A 128 -10.80 -1.19 0.97
C SER A 128 -10.87 0.08 0.12
N ILE A 129 -9.73 0.62 -0.33
CA ILE A 129 -9.72 1.81 -1.19
C ILE A 129 -10.47 1.54 -2.51
N TYR A 130 -10.24 0.36 -3.11
CA TYR A 130 -11.00 -0.10 -4.26
C TYR A 130 -12.52 -0.15 -3.97
N LEU A 131 -12.93 -0.76 -2.87
CA LEU A 131 -14.35 -0.89 -2.49
C LEU A 131 -15.00 0.47 -2.30
N SER A 132 -14.35 1.41 -1.62
CA SER A 132 -14.80 2.80 -1.49
C SER A 132 -14.97 3.46 -2.86
N ALA A 133 -13.99 3.33 -3.75
CA ALA A 133 -14.06 3.88 -5.11
C ALA A 133 -15.20 3.26 -5.95
N MET A 134 -15.58 2.01 -5.67
CA MET A 134 -16.72 1.33 -6.29
C MET A 134 -18.06 1.61 -5.60
N GLY A 135 -18.11 2.50 -4.61
CA GLY A 135 -19.34 2.85 -3.89
C GLY A 135 -19.81 1.78 -2.92
N ARG A 136 -18.90 0.98 -2.36
CA ARG A 136 -19.16 -0.10 -1.39
C ARG A 136 -18.51 0.21 -0.02
N PRO A 137 -18.85 1.33 0.64
CA PRO A 137 -18.09 1.79 1.80
C PRO A 137 -18.22 0.87 3.03
N GLN A 138 -19.33 0.16 3.23
CA GLN A 138 -19.44 -0.80 4.34
C GLN A 138 -18.44 -1.97 4.21
N GLU A 139 -18.30 -2.52 3.01
CA GLU A 139 -17.32 -3.59 2.76
C GLU A 139 -15.89 -3.04 2.86
N ALA A 140 -15.68 -1.78 2.44
CA ALA A 140 -14.39 -1.10 2.63
C ALA A 140 -14.02 -0.96 4.11
N ILE A 141 -14.97 -0.57 4.97
CA ILE A 141 -14.77 -0.51 6.44
C ILE A 141 -14.33 -1.88 6.97
N GLU A 142 -14.99 -2.97 6.57
CA GLU A 142 -14.64 -4.33 7.00
C GLU A 142 -13.20 -4.70 6.61
N GLU A 143 -12.81 -4.44 5.36
CA GLU A 143 -11.46 -4.75 4.87
C GLU A 143 -10.40 -3.87 5.53
N MET A 144 -10.63 -2.57 5.70
CA MET A 144 -9.67 -1.70 6.37
C MET A 144 -9.56 -2.00 7.88
N THR A 145 -10.64 -2.45 8.51
CA THR A 145 -10.58 -2.93 9.90
C THR A 145 -9.65 -4.15 10.02
N LYS A 146 -9.73 -5.11 9.08
CA LYS A 146 -8.76 -6.22 9.02
C LYS A 146 -7.33 -5.71 8.79
N ALA A 147 -7.14 -4.72 7.93
CA ALA A 147 -5.83 -4.11 7.72
C ALA A 147 -5.26 -3.54 9.03
N GLN A 148 -6.09 -2.87 9.83
CA GLN A 148 -5.73 -2.33 11.14
C GLN A 148 -5.41 -3.45 12.15
N GLU A 149 -6.18 -4.54 12.16
CA GLU A 149 -5.90 -5.69 13.02
C GLU A 149 -4.53 -6.32 12.72
N PHE A 150 -4.14 -6.37 11.45
CA PHE A 150 -2.85 -6.94 11.03
C PHE A 150 -1.66 -5.98 11.14
N ASP A 151 -1.88 -4.66 11.08
CA ASP A 151 -0.85 -3.64 11.29
C ASP A 151 -1.37 -2.46 12.15
N PRO A 152 -1.53 -2.68 13.48
CA PRO A 152 -2.21 -1.73 14.37
C PRO A 152 -1.41 -0.46 14.69
N PHE A 153 -0.17 -0.36 14.20
CA PHE A 153 0.71 0.79 14.42
C PHE A 153 0.94 1.61 13.15
N SER A 154 0.29 1.24 12.04
CA SER A 154 0.39 1.99 10.79
C SER A 154 -0.47 3.24 10.85
N LEU A 155 0.18 4.40 10.97
CA LEU A 155 -0.45 5.72 10.85
C LEU A 155 -1.23 5.86 9.53
N ILE A 156 -0.73 5.25 8.45
CA ILE A 156 -1.43 5.24 7.17
C ILE A 156 -2.74 4.47 7.26
N ILE A 157 -2.74 3.25 7.80
CA ILE A 157 -3.96 2.45 7.88
C ILE A 157 -4.97 3.11 8.83
N ASP A 158 -4.51 3.65 9.97
CA ASP A 158 -5.38 4.36 10.91
C ASP A 158 -6.01 5.61 10.27
N THR A 159 -5.24 6.41 9.54
CA THR A 159 -5.78 7.56 8.81
C THR A 159 -6.72 7.10 7.69
N GLU A 160 -6.30 6.17 6.83
CA GLU A 160 -7.07 5.73 5.67
C GLU A 160 -8.39 5.03 6.08
N LEU A 161 -8.48 4.45 7.28
CA LEU A 161 -9.73 3.91 7.83
C LEU A 161 -10.80 4.98 8.04
N GLY A 162 -10.42 6.24 8.25
CA GLY A 162 -11.37 7.33 8.27
C GLY A 162 -12.05 7.57 6.91
N LEU A 163 -11.42 7.23 5.78
CA LEU A 163 -11.97 7.53 4.45
C LEU A 163 -13.22 6.68 4.12
N PRO A 164 -13.26 5.35 4.29
CA PRO A 164 -14.49 4.57 4.16
C PRO A 164 -15.63 5.09 5.03
N TYR A 165 -15.33 5.55 6.25
CA TYR A 165 -16.32 6.17 7.13
C TYR A 165 -16.87 7.48 6.56
N LEU A 166 -16.02 8.34 5.96
CA LEU A 166 -16.48 9.54 5.24
C LEU A 166 -17.41 9.19 4.08
N TYR A 167 -17.03 8.21 3.25
CA TYR A 167 -17.88 7.73 2.13
C TYR A 167 -19.19 7.09 2.61
N ALA A 168 -19.22 6.54 3.83
CA ALA A 168 -20.41 6.04 4.48
C ALA A 168 -21.25 7.13 5.18
N HIS A 169 -20.84 8.41 5.13
CA HIS A 169 -21.43 9.52 5.88
C HIS A 169 -21.39 9.34 7.41
N GLN A 170 -20.43 8.57 7.91
CA GLN A 170 -20.18 8.30 9.32
C GLN A 170 -19.08 9.22 9.86
N TYR A 171 -19.33 10.53 9.79
CA TYR A 171 -18.33 11.58 10.04
C TYR A 171 -17.67 11.51 11.41
N ASP A 172 -18.43 11.23 12.48
CA ASP A 172 -17.88 11.13 13.84
C ASP A 172 -16.82 10.01 13.95
N GLN A 173 -17.04 8.89 13.27
CA GLN A 173 -16.10 7.77 13.25
C GLN A 173 -14.86 8.11 12.44
N ALA A 174 -15.03 8.77 11.29
CA ALA A 174 -13.91 9.24 10.48
C ALA A 174 -13.00 10.20 11.27
N ILE A 175 -13.60 11.22 11.90
CA ILE A 175 -12.89 12.20 12.73
C ILE A 175 -12.12 11.53 13.86
N ALA A 176 -12.72 10.55 14.55
CA ALA A 176 -12.06 9.82 15.62
C ALA A 176 -10.80 9.07 15.13
N HIS A 177 -10.85 8.45 13.94
CA HIS A 177 -9.69 7.79 13.34
C HIS A 177 -8.57 8.77 12.96
N PHE A 178 -8.90 9.91 12.36
CA PHE A 178 -7.91 10.93 12.03
C PHE A 178 -7.27 11.53 13.28
N GLN A 179 -8.07 11.80 14.32
CA GLN A 179 -7.57 12.29 15.61
C GLN A 179 -6.63 11.28 16.27
N LYS A 180 -6.97 10.00 16.27
CA LYS A 180 -6.10 8.93 16.79
C LYS A 180 -4.75 8.91 16.07
N ALA A 181 -4.72 9.03 14.75
CA ALA A 181 -3.46 9.09 14.00
C ALA A 181 -2.62 10.33 14.36
N ILE A 182 -3.25 11.48 14.61
CA ILE A 182 -2.59 12.70 15.08
C ILE A 182 -2.07 12.54 16.52
N GLU A 183 -2.79 11.85 17.39
CA GLU A 183 -2.33 11.54 18.75
C GLU A 183 -1.09 10.64 18.74
N MET A 184 -1.05 9.67 17.82
CA MET A 184 0.09 8.78 17.63
C MET A 184 1.32 9.49 17.04
N ASP A 185 1.12 10.37 16.06
CA ASP A 185 2.17 11.24 15.51
C ASP A 185 1.60 12.62 15.12
N PRO A 186 1.82 13.64 15.97
CA PRO A 186 1.33 15.00 15.70
C PRO A 186 1.89 15.63 14.42
N SER A 187 2.99 15.11 13.88
CA SER A 187 3.63 15.61 12.66
C SER A 187 3.15 14.93 11.38
N PHE A 188 2.26 13.93 11.49
CA PHE A 188 1.78 13.17 10.36
C PHE A 188 0.78 13.98 9.51
N ALA A 189 1.31 14.70 8.53
CA ALA A 189 0.58 15.69 7.72
C ALA A 189 -0.70 15.14 7.06
N PHE A 190 -0.68 13.86 6.65
CA PHE A 190 -1.84 13.26 5.98
C PHE A 190 -3.06 13.15 6.89
N ALA A 191 -2.88 12.87 8.19
CA ALA A 191 -4.00 12.83 9.13
C ALA A 191 -4.63 14.22 9.35
N HIS A 192 -3.82 15.27 9.40
CA HIS A 192 -4.32 16.65 9.49
C HIS A 192 -5.10 17.07 8.25
N PHE A 193 -4.61 16.69 7.07
CA PHE A 193 -5.31 16.94 5.81
C PHE A 193 -6.67 16.24 5.77
N ALA A 194 -6.70 14.94 6.07
CA ALA A 194 -7.95 14.17 6.09
C ALA A 194 -8.95 14.67 7.15
N LEU A 195 -8.45 15.11 8.32
CA LEU A 195 -9.29 15.74 9.34
C LEU A 195 -9.89 17.07 8.85
N ALA A 196 -9.13 17.88 8.09
CA ALA A 196 -9.65 19.12 7.53
C ALA A 196 -10.75 18.85 6.49
N GLU A 197 -10.56 17.86 5.61
CA GLU A 197 -11.60 17.42 4.66
C GLU A 197 -12.86 16.90 5.36
N ALA A 198 -12.73 16.29 6.53
CA ALA A 198 -13.87 15.79 7.29
C ALA A 198 -14.77 16.89 7.89
N TYR A 199 -14.26 18.11 8.03
CA TYR A 199 -14.97 19.25 8.61
C TYR A 199 -15.56 20.21 7.57
N ASP A 200 -15.20 20.08 6.28
CA ASP A 200 -15.73 20.88 5.17
C ASP A 200 -17.07 20.32 4.65
#